data_AF-A0A259M006-F1
#
_entry.id   AF-A0A259M006-F1
#
_cell.length_a   1.000
_cell.length_b   1.000
_cell.length_c   1.000
_cell.angle_alpha   90.00
_cell.angle_beta   90.00
_cell.angle_gamma   90.00
#
_symmetry.space_group_name_H-M   'P 1'
#
loop_
_entity.id
_entity.type
_entity.pdbx_description
1 polymer ?
#
loop_
_entity_poly.entity_id
_entity_poly.type
_entity_poly.pdbx_seq_one_letter_code
_entity_poly.pdbx_strand_id
1 'polypeptide(L)'
;MPLIGYARVSTEDQTPLPQTQALKSAGCAEIHEELASGGNHARPVLARVLERIGKGDTLVVVRIDRLARSLSHLLEVIERLEAKGAYFRSIQDPIDTGSPQGKFTLQVLGAAAEFEHALIRERTKAGLASARSKGRVGGNPGLRAKDPAALRKVRLARQEGYMERLNETAQDWVPHVRRLRPDLAWEDVLRIINSPLPEARRWTQSRLLRAVKVCVRDGFLPETVLARAGRREKDDRLPAIIAGIKGTNPDITLQAICGRLQAMRERTPRGRTSWQVSSVKMLLERAKKMGMI
;
A
#
# COMPACT_ATOMS: atom_id res chain seq x y z
N MET A 1 -17.76 11.81 -29.37
CA MET A 1 -17.41 11.44 -27.98
C MET A 1 -17.46 9.93 -27.91
N PRO A 2 -16.37 9.23 -27.59
CA PRO A 2 -16.37 7.77 -27.60
C PRO A 2 -17.15 7.24 -26.40
N LEU A 3 -18.02 6.26 -26.68
CA LEU A 3 -18.78 5.52 -25.68
C LEU A 3 -18.00 4.25 -25.33
N ILE A 4 -17.65 4.09 -24.06
CA ILE A 4 -16.90 2.94 -23.54
C ILE A 4 -17.85 2.12 -22.70
N GLY A 5 -18.18 0.92 -23.18
CA GLY A 5 -19.06 -0.01 -22.51
C GLY A 5 -18.35 -0.80 -21.41
N TYR A 6 -19.01 -0.98 -20.28
CA TYR A 6 -18.56 -1.89 -19.22
C TYR A 6 -19.67 -2.89 -18.87
N ALA A 7 -19.35 -4.18 -18.95
CA ALA A 7 -20.24 -5.28 -18.62
C ALA A 7 -19.62 -6.16 -17.52
N ARG A 8 -20.48 -6.70 -16.64
CA ARG A 8 -20.07 -7.61 -15.57
C ARG A 8 -20.90 -8.89 -15.63
N VAL A 9 -20.24 -10.03 -15.70
CA VAL A 9 -20.86 -11.35 -15.75
C VAL A 9 -20.46 -12.19 -14.53
N SER A 10 -21.41 -12.91 -13.94
CA SER A 10 -21.15 -13.88 -12.87
C SER A 10 -20.89 -15.24 -13.49
N THR A 11 -20.00 -16.04 -12.91
CA THR A 11 -19.64 -17.38 -13.42
C THR A 11 -20.79 -18.40 -13.43
N GLU A 12 -21.89 -18.15 -12.72
CA GLU A 12 -22.96 -19.15 -12.50
C GLU A 12 -24.26 -18.94 -13.32
N ASP A 13 -24.46 -17.77 -13.95
CA ASP A 13 -25.66 -17.57 -14.76
C ASP A 13 -25.42 -16.64 -15.95
N GLN A 14 -25.68 -17.23 -17.12
CA GLN A 14 -25.92 -16.63 -18.44
C GLN A 14 -24.73 -16.07 -19.23
N THR A 15 -24.71 -16.47 -20.50
CA THR A 15 -23.94 -15.89 -21.60
C THR A 15 -23.91 -14.34 -21.55
N PRO A 16 -22.74 -13.69 -21.74
CA PRO A 16 -22.60 -12.23 -21.78
C PRO A 16 -23.43 -11.52 -22.87
N LEU A 17 -24.00 -12.29 -23.80
CA LEU A 17 -24.66 -11.84 -25.02
C LEU A 17 -25.66 -10.68 -24.80
N PRO A 18 -26.56 -10.69 -23.79
CA PRO A 18 -27.54 -9.62 -23.64
C PRO A 18 -26.93 -8.27 -23.24
N GLN A 19 -25.89 -8.26 -22.39
CA GLN A 19 -25.26 -7.00 -21.95
C GLN A 19 -24.40 -6.40 -23.06
N THR A 20 -23.55 -7.22 -23.68
CA THR A 20 -22.65 -6.79 -24.75
C THR A 20 -23.46 -6.33 -25.97
N GLN A 21 -24.58 -6.99 -26.29
CA GLN A 21 -25.47 -6.55 -27.37
C GLN A 21 -26.15 -5.21 -27.04
N ALA A 22 -26.65 -5.02 -25.81
CA ALA A 22 -27.23 -3.74 -25.39
C ALA A 22 -26.22 -2.57 -25.47
N LEU A 23 -24.96 -2.81 -25.06
CA LEU A 23 -23.89 -1.82 -25.16
C LEU A 23 -23.51 -1.49 -26.61
N LYS A 24 -23.45 -2.50 -27.49
CA LYS A 24 -23.25 -2.31 -28.94
C LYS A 24 -24.38 -1.48 -29.55
N SER A 25 -25.63 -1.81 -29.25
CA SER A 25 -26.80 -1.07 -29.71
C SER A 25 -26.84 0.37 -29.21
N ALA A 26 -26.26 0.63 -28.03
CA ALA A 26 -26.10 1.98 -27.49
C ALA A 26 -24.95 2.78 -28.14
N GLY A 27 -24.19 2.18 -29.07
CA GLY A 27 -23.09 2.84 -29.79
C GLY A 27 -21.73 2.74 -29.10
N CYS A 28 -21.54 1.81 -28.15
CA CYS A 28 -20.23 1.59 -27.53
C CYS A 28 -19.27 0.94 -28.53
N ALA A 29 -18.22 1.67 -28.91
CA ALA A 29 -17.19 1.18 -29.83
C ALA A 29 -16.23 0.19 -29.14
N GLU A 30 -15.99 0.40 -27.84
CA GLU A 30 -15.16 -0.45 -27.01
C GLU A 30 -15.99 -0.99 -25.85
N ILE A 31 -15.93 -2.30 -25.58
CA ILE A 31 -16.67 -2.95 -24.50
C ILE A 31 -15.69 -3.79 -23.67
N HIS A 32 -15.71 -3.54 -22.36
CA HIS A 32 -14.88 -4.25 -21.40
C HIS A 32 -15.73 -5.16 -20.52
N GLU A 33 -15.40 -6.45 -20.52
CA GLU A 33 -16.11 -7.47 -19.76
C GLU A 33 -15.32 -7.86 -18.50
N GLU A 34 -15.97 -7.81 -17.35
CA GLU A 34 -15.42 -8.21 -16.05
C GLU A 34 -16.06 -9.52 -15.59
N LEU A 35 -15.24 -10.57 -15.41
CA LEU A 35 -15.68 -11.87 -14.92
C LEU A 35 -15.65 -11.87 -13.39
N ALA A 36 -16.82 -12.05 -12.76
CA ALA A 36 -16.95 -12.19 -11.32
C ALA A 36 -16.97 -13.67 -10.93
N SER A 37 -15.86 -14.19 -10.39
CA SER A 37 -15.90 -15.43 -9.61
C SER A 37 -16.45 -15.13 -8.20
N GLY A 38 -17.27 -16.05 -7.66
CA GLY A 38 -18.11 -15.90 -6.45
C GLY A 38 -17.43 -15.56 -5.11
N GLY A 39 -16.22 -15.02 -5.12
CA GLY A 39 -15.54 -14.48 -3.93
C GLY A 39 -14.54 -13.36 -4.22
N ASN A 40 -14.31 -12.98 -5.49
CA ASN A 40 -13.30 -11.98 -5.82
C ASN A 40 -13.86 -10.55 -5.73
N HIS A 41 -13.28 -9.77 -4.84
CA HIS A 41 -13.62 -8.35 -4.64
C HIS A 41 -12.89 -7.43 -5.61
N ALA A 42 -11.76 -7.87 -6.18
CA ALA A 42 -10.98 -7.09 -7.11
C ALA A 42 -11.77 -6.85 -8.42
N ARG A 43 -11.73 -5.61 -8.92
CA ARG A 43 -12.31 -5.20 -10.20
C ARG A 43 -11.21 -4.65 -11.14
N PRO A 44 -10.28 -5.50 -11.57
CA PRO A 44 -9.12 -5.05 -12.33
C PRO A 44 -9.49 -4.50 -13.71
N VAL A 45 -10.55 -4.99 -14.36
CA VAL A 45 -11.01 -4.44 -15.64
C VAL A 45 -11.60 -3.05 -15.43
N LEU A 46 -12.50 -2.88 -14.44
CA LEU A 46 -13.06 -1.55 -14.15
C LEU A 46 -11.96 -0.54 -13.81
N ALA A 47 -10.96 -0.92 -13.01
CA ALA A 47 -9.85 -0.05 -12.66
C ALA A 47 -9.07 0.40 -13.92
N ARG A 48 -8.74 -0.51 -14.83
CA ARG A 48 -8.08 -0.18 -16.10
C ARG A 48 -8.92 0.74 -17.00
N VAL A 49 -10.23 0.52 -17.06
CA VAL A 49 -11.14 1.40 -17.81
C VAL A 49 -11.12 2.81 -17.24
N LEU A 50 -11.24 2.94 -15.92
CA LEU A 50 -11.19 4.24 -15.24
C LEU A 50 -9.83 4.92 -15.39
N GLU A 51 -8.73 4.17 -15.48
CA GLU A 51 -7.39 4.73 -15.76
C GLU A 51 -7.25 5.24 -17.20
N ARG A 52 -7.82 4.53 -18.18
CA ARG A 52 -7.73 4.88 -19.60
C ARG A 52 -8.67 5.99 -20.04
N ILE A 53 -9.85 6.10 -19.42
CA ILE A 53 -10.83 7.13 -19.76
C ILE A 53 -10.21 8.54 -19.72
N GLY A 54 -10.53 9.34 -20.72
CA GLY A 54 -10.10 10.72 -20.89
C GLY A 54 -11.26 11.72 -20.96
N LYS A 55 -10.90 12.99 -21.17
CA LYS A 55 -11.85 14.10 -21.23
C LYS A 55 -12.83 13.93 -22.40
N GLY A 56 -14.12 14.01 -22.12
CA GLY A 56 -15.20 13.90 -23.10
C GLY A 56 -15.65 12.47 -23.40
N ASP A 57 -15.00 11.46 -22.82
CA ASP A 57 -15.44 10.07 -22.93
C ASP A 57 -16.67 9.82 -22.05
N THR A 58 -17.47 8.81 -22.39
CA THR A 58 -18.60 8.38 -21.54
C THR A 58 -18.49 6.90 -21.21
N LEU A 59 -18.43 6.58 -19.92
CA LEU A 59 -18.58 5.22 -19.43
C LEU A 59 -20.06 4.83 -19.47
N VAL A 60 -20.38 3.79 -20.24
CA VAL A 60 -21.74 3.30 -20.42
C VAL A 60 -21.89 1.92 -19.79
N VAL A 61 -22.96 1.75 -19.02
CA VAL A 61 -23.34 0.46 -18.43
C VAL A 61 -24.81 0.16 -18.74
N VAL A 62 -25.17 -1.12 -18.77
CA VAL A 62 -26.57 -1.49 -19.02
C VAL A 62 -27.45 -1.10 -17.82
N ARG A 63 -26.96 -1.36 -16.62
CA ARG A 63 -27.59 -1.02 -15.34
C ARG A 63 -26.56 -0.68 -14.26
N ILE A 64 -26.97 0.13 -13.29
CA ILE A 64 -26.13 0.55 -12.16
C ILE A 64 -25.65 -0.64 -11.32
N ASP A 65 -26.48 -1.67 -11.09
CA ASP A 65 -26.12 -2.84 -10.27
C ASP A 65 -24.96 -3.66 -10.87
N ARG A 66 -24.77 -3.56 -12.18
CA ARG A 66 -23.63 -4.19 -12.89
C ARG A 66 -22.33 -3.41 -12.67
N LEU A 67 -22.42 -2.12 -12.40
CA LEU A 67 -21.29 -1.27 -12.06
C LEU A 67 -20.99 -1.25 -10.56
N ALA A 68 -21.98 -0.96 -9.71
CA ALA A 68 -21.76 -0.65 -8.31
C ALA A 68 -22.62 -1.50 -7.37
N ARG A 69 -22.01 -1.93 -6.24
CA ARG A 69 -22.70 -2.72 -5.20
C ARG A 69 -23.36 -1.85 -4.12
N SER A 70 -23.06 -0.55 -4.12
CA SER A 70 -23.61 0.45 -3.21
C SER A 70 -23.64 1.79 -3.93
N LEU A 71 -24.49 2.71 -3.46
CA LEU A 71 -24.52 4.06 -4.01
C LEU A 71 -23.19 4.80 -3.78
N SER A 72 -22.55 4.59 -2.63
CA SER A 72 -21.23 5.19 -2.35
C SER A 72 -20.19 4.80 -3.40
N HIS A 73 -20.16 3.52 -3.80
CA HIS A 73 -19.25 3.05 -4.84
C HIS A 73 -19.61 3.62 -6.22
N LEU A 74 -20.90 3.85 -6.51
CA LEU A 74 -21.30 4.53 -7.74
C LEU A 74 -20.79 5.97 -7.75
N LEU A 75 -20.99 6.72 -6.67
CA LEU A 75 -20.54 8.10 -6.53
C LEU A 75 -19.02 8.21 -6.65
N GLU A 76 -18.26 7.32 -5.99
CA GLU A 76 -16.79 7.25 -6.13
C GLU A 76 -16.34 7.05 -7.58
N VAL A 77 -17.05 6.22 -8.35
CA VAL A 77 -16.73 6.00 -9.77
C VAL A 77 -17.04 7.26 -10.58
N ILE A 78 -18.19 7.91 -10.34
CA ILE A 78 -18.59 9.12 -11.05
C ILE A 78 -17.64 10.28 -10.74
N GLU A 79 -17.25 10.48 -9.49
CA GLU A 79 -16.27 11.51 -9.09
C GLU A 79 -14.94 11.33 -9.82
N ARG A 80 -14.47 10.08 -9.99
CA ARG A 80 -13.25 9.79 -10.75
C ARG A 80 -13.39 10.11 -12.24
N LEU A 81 -14.57 9.89 -12.81
CA LEU A 81 -14.86 10.24 -14.20
C LEU A 81 -14.93 11.77 -14.38
N GLU A 82 -15.63 12.46 -13.49
CA GLU A 82 -15.76 13.92 -13.51
C GLU A 82 -14.40 14.62 -13.31
N ALA A 83 -13.54 14.10 -12.42
CA ALA A 83 -12.18 14.59 -12.23
C ALA A 83 -11.32 14.53 -13.51
N LYS A 84 -11.68 13.63 -14.44
CA LYS A 84 -11.04 13.50 -15.76
C LYS A 84 -11.80 14.24 -16.87
N GLY A 85 -12.92 14.89 -16.55
CA GLY A 85 -13.82 15.51 -17.52
C GLY A 85 -14.57 14.51 -18.39
N ALA A 86 -14.76 13.28 -17.90
CA ALA A 86 -15.55 12.23 -18.52
C ALA A 86 -16.95 12.15 -17.90
N TYR A 87 -17.83 11.40 -18.55
CA TYR A 87 -19.22 11.23 -18.17
C TYR A 87 -19.56 9.76 -17.88
N PHE A 88 -20.63 9.57 -17.14
CA PHE A 88 -21.26 8.29 -16.84
C PHE A 88 -22.70 8.27 -17.38
N ARG A 89 -23.09 7.14 -17.98
CA ARG A 89 -24.45 6.87 -18.45
C ARG A 89 -24.87 5.43 -18.16
N SER A 90 -26.09 5.26 -17.66
CA SER A 90 -26.78 3.97 -17.67
C SER A 90 -27.77 3.89 -18.84
N ILE A 91 -27.95 2.71 -19.43
CA ILE A 91 -28.90 2.48 -20.52
C ILE A 91 -30.33 2.34 -19.98
N GLN A 92 -30.51 1.59 -18.89
CA GLN A 92 -31.84 1.28 -18.34
C GLN A 92 -32.22 2.13 -17.13
N ASP A 93 -31.27 2.85 -16.53
CA ASP A 93 -31.53 3.75 -15.41
C ASP A 93 -31.54 5.21 -15.88
N PRO A 94 -32.31 6.11 -15.25
CA PRO A 94 -32.41 7.52 -15.62
C PRO A 94 -31.19 8.35 -15.15
N ILE A 95 -29.98 7.80 -15.28
CA ILE A 95 -28.73 8.46 -14.87
C ILE A 95 -27.84 8.66 -16.08
N ASP A 96 -27.75 9.92 -16.51
CA ASP A 96 -26.81 10.41 -17.50
C ASP A 96 -26.19 11.73 -17.01
N THR A 97 -24.94 11.64 -16.56
CA THR A 97 -24.18 12.80 -16.04
C THR A 97 -23.74 13.77 -17.14
N GLY A 98 -23.93 13.43 -18.42
CA GLY A 98 -23.81 14.39 -19.53
C GLY A 98 -24.98 15.38 -19.60
N SER A 99 -26.09 15.08 -18.93
CA SER A 99 -27.30 15.92 -18.92
C SER A 99 -27.53 16.62 -17.56
N PRO A 100 -28.03 17.86 -17.54
CA PRO A 100 -28.41 18.54 -16.29
C PRO A 100 -29.44 17.73 -15.47
N GLN A 101 -30.40 17.09 -16.13
CA GLN A 101 -31.43 16.27 -15.50
C GLN A 101 -30.82 15.04 -14.83
N GLY A 102 -29.95 14.31 -15.51
CA GLY A 102 -29.29 13.13 -14.93
C GLY A 102 -28.33 13.49 -13.80
N LYS A 103 -27.66 14.64 -13.85
CA LYS A 103 -26.88 15.17 -12.72
C LYS A 103 -27.75 15.47 -11.50
N PHE A 104 -28.90 16.12 -11.71
CA PHE A 104 -29.87 16.38 -10.63
C PHE A 104 -30.38 15.07 -10.00
N THR A 105 -30.78 14.10 -10.81
CA THR A 105 -31.23 12.78 -10.33
C THR A 105 -30.15 12.09 -9.50
N LEU A 106 -28.88 12.14 -9.95
CA LEU A 106 -27.77 11.57 -9.18
C LEU A 106 -27.58 12.25 -7.82
N GLN A 107 -27.65 13.58 -7.77
CA GLN A 107 -27.51 14.34 -6.51
C GLN A 107 -28.63 14.03 -5.52
N VAL A 108 -29.88 13.93 -6.00
CA VAL A 108 -31.03 13.55 -5.16
C VAL A 108 -30.86 12.14 -4.61
N LEU A 109 -30.45 11.18 -5.44
CA LEU A 109 -30.17 9.82 -4.99
C LEU A 109 -29.04 9.78 -3.95
N GLY A 110 -27.97 10.54 -4.19
CA GLY A 110 -26.84 10.69 -3.27
C GLY A 110 -27.29 11.18 -1.89
N ALA A 111 -28.03 12.29 -1.86
CA ALA A 111 -28.57 12.87 -0.63
C ALA A 111 -29.52 11.91 0.10
N ALA A 112 -30.38 11.19 -0.63
CA ALA A 112 -31.28 10.20 -0.05
C ALA A 112 -30.51 9.05 0.64
N ALA A 113 -29.46 8.51 0.03
CA ALA A 113 -28.68 7.44 0.64
C ALA A 113 -27.85 7.92 1.84
N GLU A 114 -27.31 9.15 1.80
CA GLU A 114 -26.65 9.74 2.96
C GLU A 114 -27.61 9.87 4.14
N PHE A 115 -28.83 10.32 3.87
CA PHE A 115 -29.90 10.39 4.86
C PHE A 115 -30.27 9.02 5.44
N GLU A 116 -30.47 8.01 4.61
CA GLU A 116 -30.73 6.63 5.07
C GLU A 116 -29.57 6.09 5.93
N HIS A 117 -28.33 6.30 5.51
CA HIS A 117 -27.15 5.91 6.28
C HIS A 117 -27.10 6.61 7.64
N ALA A 118 -27.42 7.91 7.69
CA ALA A 118 -27.49 8.66 8.94
C ALA A 118 -28.56 8.08 9.87
N LEU A 119 -29.76 7.79 9.36
CA LEU A 119 -30.85 7.17 10.13
C LEU A 119 -30.50 5.79 10.66
N ILE A 120 -29.87 4.93 9.84
CA ILE A 120 -29.41 3.60 10.28
C ILE A 120 -28.40 3.74 11.41
N ARG A 121 -27.44 4.66 11.29
CA ARG A 121 -26.44 4.94 12.34
C ARG A 121 -27.09 5.44 13.62
N GLU A 122 -28.04 6.37 13.51
CA GLU A 122 -28.78 6.91 14.65
C GLU A 122 -29.57 5.81 15.36
N ARG A 123 -30.36 5.03 14.62
CA ARG A 123 -31.13 3.90 15.17
C ARG A 123 -30.23 2.85 15.81
N THR A 124 -29.08 2.56 15.20
CA THR A 124 -28.09 1.63 15.76
C THR A 124 -27.51 2.17 17.07
N LYS A 125 -27.15 3.45 17.13
CA LYS A 125 -26.66 4.11 18.36
C LYS A 125 -27.72 4.11 19.46
N ALA A 126 -28.96 4.45 19.14
CA ALA A 126 -30.09 4.42 20.07
C ALA A 126 -30.34 3.00 20.60
N GLY A 127 -30.34 1.99 19.71
CA GLY A 127 -30.47 0.59 20.09
C GLY A 127 -29.33 0.10 20.98
N LEU A 128 -28.09 0.48 20.68
CA LEU A 128 -26.93 0.17 21.52
C LEU A 128 -27.01 0.87 22.88
N ALA A 129 -27.47 2.12 22.94
CA ALA A 129 -27.65 2.86 24.19
C ALA A 129 -28.73 2.20 25.06
N SER A 130 -29.87 1.82 24.47
CA SER A 130 -30.94 1.08 25.16
C SER A 130 -30.47 -0.30 25.64
N ALA A 131 -29.70 -1.02 24.82
CA ALA A 131 -29.12 -2.30 25.23
C ALA A 131 -28.16 -2.13 26.42
N ARG A 132 -27.32 -1.09 26.40
CA ARG A 132 -26.40 -0.77 27.50
C ARG A 132 -27.14 -0.39 28.78
N SER A 133 -28.21 0.41 28.72
CA SER A 133 -29.01 0.76 29.90
C SER A 133 -29.70 -0.46 30.51
N LYS A 134 -30.04 -1.46 29.70
CA LYS A 134 -30.52 -2.78 30.14
C LYS A 134 -29.39 -3.74 30.58
N GLY A 135 -28.16 -3.26 30.76
CA GLY A 135 -27.02 -4.05 31.25
C GLY A 135 -26.32 -4.92 30.19
N ARG A 136 -26.69 -4.85 28.90
CA ARG A 136 -26.03 -5.63 27.85
C ARG A 136 -24.66 -5.02 27.50
N VAL A 137 -23.60 -5.80 27.71
CA VAL A 137 -22.24 -5.44 27.28
C VAL A 137 -22.00 -5.96 25.85
N GLY A 138 -21.63 -5.08 24.90
CA GLY A 138 -21.43 -5.40 23.45
C GLY A 138 -19.97 -5.73 23.07
N GLY A 139 -19.75 -6.72 22.18
CA GLY A 139 -18.43 -7.38 21.95
C GLY A 139 -18.41 -8.89 22.25
N ASN A 140 -17.31 -9.58 21.92
CA ASN A 140 -17.18 -11.04 22.07
C ASN A 140 -17.13 -11.46 23.56
N PRO A 141 -18.09 -12.26 24.06
CA PRO A 141 -18.12 -12.70 25.46
C PRO A 141 -16.85 -13.44 25.90
N GLY A 142 -16.31 -14.34 25.06
CA GLY A 142 -15.10 -15.09 25.37
C GLY A 142 -13.87 -14.20 25.54
N LEU A 143 -13.75 -13.14 24.74
CA LEU A 143 -12.66 -12.17 24.92
C LEU A 143 -12.78 -11.39 26.24
N ARG A 144 -14.00 -11.08 26.70
CA ARG A 144 -14.19 -10.40 27.98
C ARG A 144 -13.90 -11.29 29.16
N ALA A 145 -14.32 -12.55 29.07
CA ALA A 145 -14.00 -13.57 30.05
C ALA A 145 -12.51 -13.98 30.04
N LYS A 146 -11.70 -13.40 29.14
CA LYS A 146 -10.30 -13.81 28.88
C LYS A 146 -10.19 -15.32 28.63
N ASP A 147 -11.21 -15.89 28.00
CA ASP A 147 -11.25 -17.30 27.63
C ASP A 147 -10.03 -17.63 26.75
N PRO A 148 -9.17 -18.58 27.18
CA PRO A 148 -8.00 -19.01 26.42
C PRO A 148 -8.34 -19.46 25.00
N ALA A 149 -9.51 -20.08 24.76
CA ALA A 149 -9.92 -20.53 23.43
C ALA A 149 -10.28 -19.33 22.53
N ALA A 150 -11.08 -18.39 23.02
CA ALA A 150 -11.40 -17.16 22.30
C ALA A 150 -10.14 -16.33 21.97
N LEU A 151 -9.22 -16.19 22.94
CA LEU A 151 -7.94 -15.49 22.73
C LEU A 151 -7.07 -16.19 21.69
N ARG A 152 -7.00 -17.54 21.72
CA ARG A 152 -6.27 -18.33 20.72
C ARG A 152 -6.87 -18.16 19.34
N LYS A 153 -8.19 -18.22 19.19
CA LYS A 153 -8.88 -18.03 17.91
C LYS A 153 -8.60 -16.66 17.30
N VAL A 154 -8.66 -15.59 18.10
CA VAL A 154 -8.34 -14.23 17.62
C VAL A 154 -6.86 -14.09 17.29
N ARG A 155 -5.97 -14.71 18.06
CA ARG A 155 -4.52 -14.72 17.76
C ARG A 155 -4.24 -15.44 16.44
N LEU A 156 -4.86 -16.59 16.20
CA LEU A 156 -4.72 -17.35 14.95
C LEU A 156 -5.24 -16.55 13.76
N ALA A 157 -6.46 -16.00 13.82
CA ALA A 157 -7.00 -15.17 12.75
C ALA A 157 -6.12 -13.93 12.44
N ARG A 158 -5.54 -13.31 13.48
CA ARG A 158 -4.57 -12.20 13.30
C ARG A 158 -3.26 -12.68 12.65
N GLN A 159 -2.80 -13.88 12.98
CA GLN A 159 -1.60 -14.47 12.38
C GLN A 159 -1.85 -14.83 10.92
N GLU A 160 -2.98 -15.47 10.58
CA GLU A 160 -3.36 -15.78 9.21
C GLU A 160 -3.43 -14.51 8.35
N GLY A 161 -4.18 -13.48 8.78
CA GLY A 161 -4.25 -12.22 8.04
C GLY A 161 -2.95 -11.41 8.05
N TYR A 162 -2.01 -11.69 8.95
CA TYR A 162 -0.66 -11.15 8.88
C TYR A 162 0.19 -11.91 7.85
N MET A 163 0.07 -13.24 7.81
CA MET A 163 0.78 -14.11 6.87
C MET A 163 0.36 -13.86 5.43
N GLU A 164 -0.94 -13.69 5.19
CA GLU A 164 -1.46 -13.40 3.86
C GLU A 164 -0.83 -12.11 3.28
N ARG A 165 -0.88 -11.01 4.04
CA ARG A 165 -0.22 -9.75 3.66
C ARG A 165 1.30 -9.84 3.57
N LEU A 166 1.92 -10.71 4.35
CA LEU A 166 3.36 -10.94 4.30
C LEU A 166 3.73 -11.68 3.01
N ASN A 167 2.94 -12.67 2.61
CA ASN A 167 3.13 -13.44 1.37
C ASN A 167 3.03 -12.55 0.13
N GLU A 168 2.14 -11.54 0.12
CA GLU A 168 2.04 -10.55 -0.98
C GLU A 168 3.36 -9.83 -1.28
N THR A 169 4.21 -9.63 -0.26
CA THR A 169 5.47 -8.90 -0.38
C THR A 169 6.70 -9.80 -0.19
N ALA A 170 6.51 -11.09 0.06
CA ALA A 170 7.59 -12.01 0.41
C ALA A 170 8.66 -12.11 -0.69
N GLN A 171 8.24 -12.06 -1.96
CA GLN A 171 9.14 -12.14 -3.12
C GLN A 171 10.15 -10.97 -3.15
N ASP A 172 9.80 -9.81 -2.61
CA ASP A 172 10.61 -8.59 -2.66
C ASP A 172 11.77 -8.58 -1.67
N TRP A 173 11.73 -9.39 -0.61
CA TRP A 173 12.71 -9.30 0.49
C TRP A 173 13.26 -10.65 0.96
N VAL A 174 12.50 -11.75 0.86
CA VAL A 174 12.94 -13.09 1.31
C VAL A 174 14.23 -13.53 0.60
N PRO A 175 14.38 -13.38 -0.74
CA PRO A 175 15.61 -13.76 -1.42
C PRO A 175 16.83 -12.94 -0.95
N HIS A 176 16.63 -11.65 -0.67
CA HIS A 176 17.70 -10.79 -0.16
C HIS A 176 18.14 -11.19 1.24
N VAL A 177 17.19 -11.46 2.15
CA VAL A 177 17.54 -11.92 3.50
C VAL A 177 18.28 -13.26 3.45
N ARG A 178 17.79 -14.21 2.65
CA ARG A 178 18.42 -15.54 2.50
C ARG A 178 19.86 -15.43 1.99
N ARG A 179 20.11 -14.53 1.04
CA ARG A 179 21.43 -14.36 0.41
C ARG A 179 22.41 -13.56 1.28
N LEU A 180 21.93 -12.55 1.99
CA LEU A 180 22.80 -11.57 2.66
C LEU A 180 23.05 -11.87 4.15
N ARG A 181 22.22 -12.73 4.77
CA ARG A 181 22.36 -13.10 6.17
C ARG A 181 22.90 -14.53 6.29
N PRO A 182 23.79 -14.79 7.27
CA PRO A 182 24.19 -13.91 8.37
C PRO A 182 25.32 -12.92 8.07
N ASP A 183 25.93 -12.97 6.90
CA ASP A 183 27.18 -12.25 6.57
C ASP A 183 27.10 -10.73 6.78
N LEU A 184 25.98 -10.11 6.38
CA LEU A 184 25.74 -8.69 6.55
C LEU A 184 24.93 -8.36 7.82
N ALA A 185 25.18 -7.19 8.39
CA ALA A 185 24.35 -6.65 9.46
C ALA A 185 22.94 -6.30 8.95
N TRP A 186 21.96 -6.33 9.85
CA TRP A 186 20.57 -6.01 9.52
C TRP A 186 20.39 -4.60 8.93
N GLU A 187 21.23 -3.63 9.32
CA GLU A 187 21.19 -2.27 8.77
C GLU A 187 21.50 -2.25 7.26
N ASP A 188 22.49 -3.04 6.84
CA ASP A 188 22.90 -3.15 5.44
C ASP A 188 21.87 -3.91 4.61
N VAL A 189 21.35 -5.00 5.15
CA VAL A 189 20.26 -5.77 4.52
C VAL A 189 19.02 -4.90 4.36
N LEU A 190 18.65 -4.13 5.39
CA LEU A 190 17.52 -3.22 5.34
C LEU A 190 17.71 -2.13 4.29
N ARG A 191 18.93 -1.59 4.17
CA ARG A 191 19.28 -0.60 3.15
C ARG A 191 19.11 -1.15 1.73
N ILE A 192 19.54 -2.39 1.48
CA ILE A 192 19.40 -3.04 0.17
C ILE A 192 17.92 -3.29 -0.16
N ILE A 193 17.16 -3.85 0.78
CA ILE A 193 15.72 -4.13 0.60
C ILE A 193 14.92 -2.83 0.39
N ASN A 194 15.27 -1.75 1.08
CA ASN A 194 14.57 -0.47 0.95
C ASN A 194 14.99 0.37 -0.26
N SER A 195 16.10 0.06 -0.92
CA SER A 195 16.61 0.85 -2.05
C SER A 195 15.62 0.95 -3.22
N PRO A 196 14.96 -0.13 -3.67
CA PRO A 196 13.98 -0.05 -4.76
C PRO A 196 12.58 0.39 -4.31
N LEU A 197 12.34 0.54 -3.00
CA LEU A 197 10.99 0.74 -2.47
C LEU A 197 10.64 2.24 -2.27
N PRO A 198 9.40 2.65 -2.62
CA PRO A 198 8.91 3.99 -2.30
C PRO A 198 8.80 4.18 -0.78
N GLU A 199 8.88 5.42 -0.30
CA GLU A 199 8.98 5.70 1.14
C GLU A 199 7.85 5.07 1.98
N ALA A 200 6.63 5.10 1.46
CA ALA A 200 5.45 4.52 2.10
C ALA A 200 5.52 2.99 2.31
N ARG A 201 6.39 2.29 1.57
CA ARG A 201 6.55 0.83 1.62
C ARG A 201 7.88 0.40 2.24
N ARG A 202 8.69 1.34 2.74
CA ARG A 202 9.97 1.00 3.36
C ARG A 202 9.78 0.16 4.63
N TRP A 203 10.62 -0.85 4.75
CA TRP A 203 10.72 -1.69 5.94
C TRP A 203 11.46 -0.95 7.05
N THR A 204 11.00 -1.14 8.27
CA THR A 204 11.79 -0.87 9.47
C THR A 204 12.49 -2.15 9.91
N GLN A 205 13.63 -2.04 10.58
CA GLN A 205 14.38 -3.20 11.05
C GLN A 205 13.51 -4.13 11.92
N SER A 206 12.73 -3.57 12.86
CA SER A 206 11.85 -4.33 13.74
C SER A 206 10.70 -5.02 13.01
N ARG A 207 10.19 -4.43 11.92
CA ARG A 207 9.14 -5.05 11.10
C ARG A 207 9.72 -6.18 10.25
N LEU A 208 10.88 -5.97 9.64
CA LEU A 208 11.58 -6.99 8.87
C LEU A 208 12.00 -8.18 9.75
N LEU A 209 12.57 -7.92 10.93
CA LEU A 209 12.93 -8.98 11.88
C LEU A 209 11.74 -9.83 12.31
N ARG A 210 10.57 -9.21 12.55
CA ARG A 210 9.34 -9.95 12.86
C ARG A 210 8.92 -10.84 11.69
N ALA A 211 8.93 -10.30 10.48
CA ALA A 211 8.61 -11.04 9.26
C ALA A 211 9.57 -12.23 9.05
N VAL A 212 10.88 -12.01 9.18
CA VAL A 212 11.92 -13.04 9.07
C VAL A 212 11.71 -14.14 10.10
N LYS A 213 11.48 -13.81 11.37
CA LYS A 213 11.23 -14.82 12.43
C LYS A 213 10.03 -15.70 12.12
N VAL A 214 8.98 -15.12 11.55
CA VAL A 214 7.80 -15.85 11.12
C VAL A 214 8.13 -16.77 9.95
N CYS A 215 8.83 -16.28 8.92
CA CYS A 215 9.28 -17.12 7.81
C CYS A 215 10.24 -18.23 8.23
N VAL A 216 11.09 -18.02 9.23
CA VAL A 216 11.97 -19.06 9.78
C VAL A 216 11.14 -20.12 10.50
N ARG A 217 10.22 -19.72 11.37
CA ARG A 217 9.33 -20.64 12.09
C ARG A 217 8.49 -21.49 11.14
N ASP A 218 8.04 -20.91 10.04
CA ASP A 218 7.18 -21.57 9.05
C ASP A 218 8.01 -22.28 7.94
N GLY A 219 9.34 -22.30 8.05
CA GLY A 219 10.25 -23.09 7.18
C GLY A 219 10.65 -22.43 5.85
N PHE A 220 10.26 -21.18 5.59
CA PHE A 220 10.60 -20.44 4.37
C PHE A 220 12.02 -19.85 4.38
N LEU A 221 12.62 -19.66 5.56
CA LEU A 221 13.99 -19.17 5.72
C LEU A 221 14.78 -20.08 6.67
N PRO A 222 16.07 -20.32 6.42
CA PRO A 222 16.89 -21.09 7.35
C PRO A 222 17.16 -20.31 8.63
N GLU A 223 17.27 -20.99 9.77
CA GLU A 223 17.52 -20.34 11.07
C GLU A 223 18.82 -19.53 11.11
N THR A 224 19.79 -19.89 10.27
CA THR A 224 21.10 -19.22 10.13
C THR A 224 20.98 -17.72 9.83
N VAL A 225 19.89 -17.26 9.19
CA VAL A 225 19.70 -15.83 8.88
C VAL A 225 19.54 -14.97 10.15
N LEU A 226 19.13 -15.59 11.27
CA LEU A 226 18.98 -14.92 12.56
C LEU A 226 20.29 -14.86 13.36
N ALA A 227 21.34 -15.60 12.95
CA ALA A 227 22.61 -15.63 13.65
C ALA A 227 23.28 -14.25 13.70
N ARG A 228 24.06 -13.96 14.74
CA ARG A 228 24.74 -12.66 14.86
C ARG A 228 25.63 -12.43 13.64
N ALA A 229 25.53 -11.24 13.02
CA ALA A 229 26.42 -10.89 11.92
C ALA A 229 27.88 -10.96 12.37
N GLY A 230 28.77 -11.36 11.46
CA GLY A 230 30.21 -11.27 11.68
C GLY A 230 30.61 -9.86 12.11
N ARG A 231 31.67 -9.75 12.92
CA ARG A 231 32.20 -8.44 13.34
C ARG A 231 32.62 -7.72 12.06
N ARG A 232 31.90 -6.65 11.71
CA ARG A 232 32.21 -5.79 10.56
C ARG A 232 33.69 -5.46 10.62
N GLU A 233 34.45 -5.86 9.59
CA GLU A 233 35.75 -5.24 9.35
C GLU A 233 35.50 -3.75 9.33
N LYS A 234 36.15 -3.08 10.27
CA LYS A 234 36.02 -1.66 10.50
C LYS A 234 36.18 -0.99 9.14
N ASP A 235 35.13 -0.28 8.71
CA ASP A 235 35.10 0.41 7.42
C ASP A 235 36.12 1.57 7.48
N ASP A 236 37.38 1.22 7.26
CA ASP A 236 38.55 2.07 7.44
C ASP A 236 38.78 2.94 6.20
N ARG A 237 37.96 2.75 5.16
CA ARG A 237 37.90 3.59 3.96
C ARG A 237 37.62 5.05 4.30
N LEU A 238 36.61 5.34 5.13
CA LEU A 238 36.24 6.72 5.47
C LEU A 238 37.32 7.44 6.32
N PRO A 239 37.85 6.81 7.39
CA PRO A 239 39.04 7.33 8.07
C PRO A 239 40.25 7.51 7.14
N ALA A 240 40.52 6.59 6.21
CA ALA A 240 41.64 6.69 5.27
C ALA A 240 41.47 7.85 4.26
N ILE A 241 40.26 8.07 3.74
CA ILE A 241 39.96 9.20 2.87
C ILE A 241 40.15 10.53 3.62
N ILE A 242 39.65 10.62 4.86
CA ILE A 242 39.80 11.82 5.69
C ILE A 242 41.27 12.06 6.03
N ALA A 243 42.03 11.00 6.31
CA ALA A 243 43.48 11.06 6.52
C ALA A 243 44.22 11.56 5.28
N GLY A 244 43.89 11.05 4.09
CA GLY A 244 44.47 11.54 2.83
C GLY A 244 44.15 13.01 2.57
N ILE A 245 42.92 13.45 2.83
CA ILE A 245 42.52 14.87 2.69
C ILE A 245 43.31 15.75 3.66
N LYS A 246 43.44 15.33 4.93
CA LYS A 246 44.17 16.08 5.97
C LYS A 246 45.68 16.06 5.77
N GLY A 247 46.23 14.97 5.26
CA GLY A 247 47.65 14.84 4.90
C GLY A 247 48.05 15.70 3.70
N THR A 248 47.14 15.91 2.74
CA THR A 248 47.38 16.80 1.59
C THR A 248 47.33 18.27 1.98
N ASN A 249 46.55 18.62 3.02
CA ASN A 249 46.47 19.98 3.55
C ASN A 249 46.25 19.96 5.08
N PRO A 250 47.32 20.12 5.88
CA PRO A 250 47.24 20.05 7.33
C PRO A 250 46.33 21.10 7.97
N ASP A 251 46.12 22.25 7.34
CA ASP A 251 45.32 23.36 7.89
C ASP A 251 43.85 23.33 7.45
N ILE A 252 43.43 22.31 6.67
CA ILE A 252 42.04 22.21 6.22
C ILE A 252 41.06 22.15 7.40
N THR A 253 40.04 23.00 7.35
CA THR A 253 38.98 23.04 8.37
C THR A 253 38.06 21.82 8.25
N LEU A 254 37.47 21.40 9.38
CA LEU A 254 36.54 20.27 9.39
C LEU A 254 35.32 20.50 8.48
N GLN A 255 34.87 21.76 8.35
CA GLN A 255 33.78 22.13 7.45
C GLN A 255 34.18 21.96 5.97
N ALA A 256 35.42 22.29 5.60
CA ALA A 256 35.92 22.08 4.25
C ALA A 256 36.06 20.57 3.92
N ILE A 257 36.43 19.74 4.90
CA ILE A 257 36.42 18.28 4.74
C ILE A 257 34.99 17.76 4.49
N CYS A 258 33.98 18.26 5.21
CA CYS A 258 32.57 17.92 4.95
C CYS A 258 32.19 18.21 3.49
N GLY A 259 32.49 19.42 2.99
CA GLY A 259 32.17 19.82 1.62
C GLY A 259 32.87 18.96 0.57
N ARG A 260 34.13 18.57 0.81
CA ARG A 260 34.90 17.71 -0.10
C ARG A 260 34.34 16.27 -0.14
N LEU A 261 33.95 15.72 1.00
CA LEU A 261 33.29 14.41 1.05
C LEU A 261 31.93 14.43 0.32
N GLN A 262 31.19 15.53 0.42
CA GLN A 262 29.95 15.72 -0.34
C GLN A 262 30.19 15.82 -1.86
N ALA A 263 31.22 16.57 -2.27
CA ALA A 263 31.60 16.71 -3.67
C ALA A 263 32.04 15.37 -4.28
N MET A 264 32.74 14.53 -3.50
CA MET A 264 33.10 13.16 -3.88
C MET A 264 31.91 12.18 -3.87
N ARG A 265 30.70 12.64 -3.55
CA ARG A 265 29.48 11.84 -3.36
C ARG A 265 29.64 10.73 -2.31
N GLU A 266 30.59 10.90 -1.39
CA GLU A 266 30.80 9.96 -0.29
C GLU A 266 29.68 10.12 0.73
N ARG A 267 29.13 8.98 1.19
CA ARG A 267 28.02 8.97 2.15
C ARG A 267 28.57 8.86 3.57
N THR A 268 27.86 9.48 4.51
CA THR A 268 28.17 9.32 5.94
C THR A 268 28.07 7.85 6.36
N PRO A 269 28.66 7.44 7.50
CA PRO A 269 28.51 6.08 8.03
C PRO A 269 27.05 5.62 8.21
N ARG A 270 26.10 6.57 8.34
CA ARG A 270 24.65 6.33 8.43
C ARG A 270 23.91 6.47 7.09
N GLY A 271 24.61 6.55 5.96
CA GLY A 271 24.05 6.58 4.61
C GLY A 271 23.46 7.92 4.16
N ARG A 272 23.59 8.99 4.95
CA ARG A 272 23.14 10.35 4.59
C ARG A 272 24.10 11.01 3.60
N THR A 273 23.57 11.88 2.75
CA THR A 273 24.32 12.73 1.80
C THR A 273 24.87 14.00 2.43
N SER A 274 24.33 14.42 3.58
CA SER A 274 24.81 15.57 4.34
C SER A 274 25.82 15.17 5.41
N TRP A 275 27.00 15.81 5.39
CA TRP A 275 28.06 15.60 6.37
C TRP A 275 28.02 16.64 7.48
N GLN A 276 28.27 16.20 8.71
CA GLN A 276 28.31 17.04 9.92
C GLN A 276 29.73 17.10 10.46
N VAL A 277 30.13 18.26 10.98
CA VAL A 277 31.47 18.49 11.56
C VAL A 277 31.80 17.47 12.65
N SER A 278 30.83 17.12 13.50
CA SER A 278 30.98 16.12 14.56
C SER A 278 31.33 14.73 14.02
N SER A 279 30.78 14.36 12.86
CA SER A 279 31.04 13.07 12.21
C SER A 279 32.46 13.02 11.63
N VAL A 280 32.92 14.11 11.02
CA VAL A 280 34.30 14.22 10.50
C VAL A 280 35.31 14.23 11.65
N LYS A 281 35.05 14.98 12.73
CA LYS A 281 35.91 15.00 13.92
C LYS A 281 36.09 13.60 14.51
N MET A 282 35.00 12.85 14.67
CA MET A 282 35.03 11.47 15.17
C MET A 282 35.88 10.55 14.28
N LEU A 283 35.75 10.67 12.96
CA LEU A 283 36.51 9.84 12.02
C LEU A 283 37.99 10.23 11.94
N LEU A 284 38.32 11.51 12.14
CA LEU A 284 39.69 12.00 12.19
C LEU A 284 40.41 11.53 13.46
N GLU A 285 39.74 11.58 14.62
CA GLU A 285 40.27 10.98 15.87
C GLU A 285 40.45 9.47 15.74
N ARG A 286 39.59 8.81 14.97
CA ARG A 286 39.75 7.40 14.65
C ARG A 286 40.92 7.14 13.70
N ALA A 287 41.13 7.98 12.70
CA ALA A 287 42.28 7.89 11.79
C ALA A 287 43.62 8.04 12.53
N LYS A 288 43.72 8.99 13.47
CA LYS A 288 44.88 9.14 14.37
C LYS A 288 45.14 7.88 15.21
N LYS A 289 44.09 7.31 15.81
CA LYS A 289 44.20 6.06 16.58
C LYS A 289 44.64 4.86 15.76
N MET A 290 44.50 4.93 14.43
CA MET A 290 44.93 3.88 13.50
C MET A 290 46.28 4.19 12.84
N GLY A 291 46.97 5.27 13.24
CA GLY A 291 48.29 5.65 12.71
C GLY A 291 48.28 6.15 11.27
N MET A 292 47.14 6.62 10.77
CA MET A 292 46.99 7.09 9.39
C MET A 292 47.33 8.58 9.20
N ILE A 293 47.55 9.31 10.30
CA ILE A 293 47.90 10.73 10.39
C ILE A 293 48.85 10.89 11.58
#